data_AF-A0A3E0NQX7-F1
#
_entry.id   AF-A0A3E0NQX7-F1
#
_cell.length_a   1.000
_cell.length_b   1.000
_cell.length_c   1.000
_cell.angle_alpha   90.00
_cell.angle_beta   90.00
_cell.angle_gamma   90.00
#
_symmetry.space_group_name_H-M   'P 1'
#
loop_
_entity.id
_entity.type
_entity.pdbx_description
1 polymer ?
#
loop_
_entity_poly.entity_id
_entity_poly.type
_entity_poly.pdbx_seq_one_letter_code
_entity_poly.pdbx_strand_id
1 'polypeptide(L)'
;MAGMSIANRLRFRWSLRTMLVAVLAVAALVGWVAGQWRIVLERKAVAAWVDQRNRAVPFVGYGGVSYFDPSPEGTGLVRYLLGDRSAAWVYVEPSITEDERDRIARAFPEAKRFLHVDSP
;
A
#
# COMPACT_ATOMS: atom_id res chain seq x y z
N MET A 1 22.76 47.11 -38.70
CA MET A 1 21.62 46.19 -38.54
C MET A 1 21.62 45.68 -37.12
N ALA A 2 20.42 45.68 -36.53
CA ALA A 2 20.16 45.69 -35.10
C ALA A 2 20.46 44.36 -34.40
N GLY A 3 20.60 44.47 -33.08
CA GLY A 3 21.01 43.41 -32.17
C GLY A 3 20.07 42.21 -32.18
N MET A 4 20.68 41.03 -32.15
CA MET A 4 20.03 39.81 -31.71
C MET A 4 20.58 39.50 -30.31
N SER A 5 20.05 40.20 -29.31
CA SER A 5 20.09 39.72 -27.93
C SER A 5 18.87 38.82 -27.73
N ILE A 6 18.97 37.92 -26.75
CA ILE A 6 17.95 36.96 -26.27
C ILE A 6 18.14 35.54 -26.85
N ALA A 7 18.07 34.57 -25.93
CA ALA A 7 17.94 33.12 -26.14
C ALA A 7 19.22 32.31 -26.44
N ASN A 8 20.08 32.09 -25.42
CA ASN A 8 20.54 30.72 -25.06
C ASN A 8 21.55 30.66 -23.89
N ARG A 9 21.36 31.46 -22.84
CA ARG A 9 22.12 31.29 -21.59
C ARG A 9 21.21 31.23 -20.38
N LEU A 10 20.20 30.36 -20.44
CA LEU A 10 19.70 29.72 -19.21
C LEU A 10 20.78 28.73 -18.73
N ARG A 11 21.97 29.25 -18.43
CA ARG A 11 22.99 28.49 -17.71
C ARG A 11 22.39 28.27 -16.33
N PHE A 12 21.89 27.06 -16.13
CA PHE A 12 21.44 26.53 -14.86
C PHE A 12 22.63 26.61 -13.88
N ARG A 13 22.87 27.78 -13.27
CA ARG A 13 23.91 28.00 -12.26
C ARG A 13 23.37 27.52 -10.92
N TRP A 14 22.91 26.28 -10.87
CA TRP A 14 22.61 25.64 -9.61
C TRP A 14 23.94 25.34 -8.95
N SER A 15 24.13 25.86 -7.74
CA SER A 15 25.30 25.52 -6.94
C SER A 15 25.37 23.99 -6.77
N LEU A 16 26.57 23.42 -6.70
CA LEU A 16 26.73 21.98 -6.43
C LEU A 16 25.94 21.53 -5.17
N ARG A 17 25.83 22.43 -4.17
CA ARG A 17 25.03 22.22 -2.96
C ARG A 17 23.55 22.05 -3.25
N THR A 18 22.97 22.89 -4.10
CA THR A 18 21.54 22.79 -4.44
C THR A 18 21.24 21.56 -5.28
N MET A 19 22.18 21.13 -6.13
CA MET A 19 22.06 19.85 -6.83
C MET A 19 22.10 18.66 -5.86
N LEU A 20 23.02 18.66 -4.90
CA LEU A 20 23.15 17.60 -3.91
C LEU A 20 21.91 17.50 -3.01
N VAL A 21 21.38 18.64 -2.57
CA VAL A 21 20.12 18.69 -1.82
C VAL A 21 18.95 18.14 -2.65
N ALA A 22 18.86 18.52 -3.93
CA ALA A 22 17.81 18.01 -4.81
C ALA A 22 17.90 16.49 -4.99
N VAL A 23 19.10 15.95 -5.21
CA VAL A 23 19.32 14.50 -5.35
C VAL A 23 18.94 13.76 -4.07
N LEU A 24 19.33 14.27 -2.90
CA LEU A 24 18.95 13.67 -1.62
C LEU A 24 17.44 13.69 -1.39
N ALA A 25 16.77 14.80 -1.73
CA ALA A 25 15.32 14.91 -1.62
C ALA A 25 14.61 13.91 -2.55
N VAL A 26 15.08 13.76 -3.79
CA VAL A 26 14.56 12.76 -4.73
C VAL A 26 14.80 11.35 -4.22
N ALA A 27 15.99 11.03 -3.72
CA ALA A 27 16.31 9.71 -3.18
C ALA A 27 15.43 9.36 -1.97
N ALA A 28 15.22 10.31 -1.07
CA ALA A 28 14.32 10.13 0.07
C ALA A 28 12.87 9.88 -0.38
N LEU A 29 12.40 10.63 -1.38
CA LEU A 29 11.05 10.43 -1.94
C LEU A 29 10.91 9.06 -2.60
N VAL A 30 11.88 8.63 -3.40
CA VAL A 30 11.89 7.30 -4.03
C VAL A 30 11.90 6.20 -2.98
N GLY A 31 12.74 6.33 -1.94
CA GLY A 31 12.78 5.36 -0.83
C GLY A 31 11.45 5.28 -0.09
N TRP A 32 10.80 6.42 0.15
CA TRP A 32 9.48 6.45 0.77
C TRP A 32 8.41 5.78 -0.09
N VAL A 33 8.36 6.07 -1.41
CA VAL A 33 7.41 5.43 -2.34
C VAL A 33 7.66 3.93 -2.44
N ALA A 34 8.92 3.49 -2.51
CA ALA A 34 9.28 2.07 -2.50
C ALA A 34 8.82 1.38 -1.21
N GLY A 35 8.92 2.06 -0.07
CA GLY A 35 8.35 1.59 1.20
C GLY A 35 6.84 1.40 1.14
N GLN A 36 6.11 2.37 0.58
CA GLN A 36 4.66 2.25 0.37
C GLN A 36 4.32 1.08 -0.56
N TRP A 37 5.05 0.92 -1.66
CA TRP A 37 4.87 -0.19 -2.61
C TRP A 37 5.02 -1.54 -1.94
N ARG A 38 6.04 -1.72 -1.08
CA ARG A 38 6.24 -2.96 -0.33
C ARG A 38 5.04 -3.30 0.56
N ILE A 39 4.50 -2.31 1.28
CA ILE A 39 3.30 -2.49 2.12
C ILE A 39 2.11 -2.96 1.28
N VAL A 40 1.90 -2.35 0.11
CA VAL A 40 0.80 -2.72 -0.79
C VAL A 40 0.96 -4.17 -1.30
N LEU A 41 2.18 -4.56 -1.67
CA LEU A 41 2.46 -5.94 -2.09
C LEU A 41 2.21 -6.94 -0.96
N GLU A 42 2.65 -6.64 0.26
CA GLU A 42 2.43 -7.50 1.43
C GLU A 42 0.93 -7.66 1.72
N ARG A 43 0.16 -6.58 1.69
CA ARG A 43 -1.30 -6.61 1.87
C ARG A 43 -2.00 -7.44 0.80
N LYS A 44 -1.63 -7.26 -0.48
CA LYS A 44 -2.19 -8.05 -1.58
C LYS A 44 -1.86 -9.53 -1.45
N ALA A 45 -0.63 -9.86 -1.04
CA ALA A 45 -0.22 -11.24 -0.80
C ALA A 45 -1.00 -11.88 0.34
N VAL A 46 -1.22 -11.16 1.46
CA VAL A 46 -2.04 -11.66 2.57
C VAL A 46 -3.50 -11.81 2.15
N ALA A 47 -4.08 -10.83 1.44
CA ALA A 47 -5.45 -10.92 0.95
C ALA A 47 -5.66 -12.13 0.02
N ALA A 48 -4.72 -12.36 -0.91
CA ALA A 48 -4.76 -13.51 -1.81
C ALA A 48 -4.64 -14.84 -1.05
N TRP A 49 -3.77 -14.90 -0.04
CA TRP A 49 -3.63 -16.07 0.81
C TRP A 49 -4.91 -16.35 1.62
N VAL A 50 -5.53 -15.32 2.21
CA VAL A 50 -6.81 -15.45 2.92
C VAL A 50 -7.91 -15.95 1.98
N ASP A 51 -8.03 -15.38 0.79
CA ASP A 51 -9.00 -15.80 -0.23
C ASP A 51 -8.78 -17.26 -0.66
N GLN A 52 -7.52 -17.64 -0.94
CA GLN A 52 -7.17 -19.01 -1.29
C GLN A 52 -7.52 -20.00 -0.18
N ARG A 53 -7.22 -19.65 1.07
CA ARG A 53 -7.50 -20.51 2.21
C ARG A 53 -9.00 -20.70 2.43
N ASN A 54 -9.76 -19.62 2.41
CA ASN A 54 -11.21 -19.69 2.57
C ASN A 54 -11.87 -20.53 1.45
N ARG A 55 -11.35 -20.47 0.20
CA ARG A 55 -11.83 -21.32 -0.90
C ARG A 55 -11.58 -22.81 -0.70
N ALA A 56 -10.55 -23.18 0.06
CA ALA A 56 -10.27 -24.58 0.37
C ALA A 56 -11.26 -25.16 1.40
N VAL A 57 -12.07 -24.33 2.04
CA VAL A 57 -13.00 -24.73 3.10
C VAL A 57 -14.42 -24.76 2.54
N PRO A 58 -15.05 -25.94 2.44
CA PRO A 58 -16.37 -26.09 1.79
C PRO A 58 -17.53 -25.40 2.52
N PHE A 59 -17.35 -24.98 3.78
CA PHE A 59 -18.39 -24.39 4.62
C PHE A 59 -18.37 -22.85 4.68
N VAL A 60 -17.32 -22.20 4.17
CA VAL A 60 -17.16 -20.75 4.26
C VAL A 60 -17.76 -20.08 3.02
N GLY A 61 -19.05 -19.75 3.09
CA GLY A 61 -19.76 -18.97 2.06
C GLY A 61 -19.39 -17.47 2.02
N TYR A 62 -18.49 -17.01 2.90
CA TYR A 62 -18.12 -15.60 3.04
C TYR A 62 -16.63 -15.38 2.71
N GLY A 63 -16.36 -14.64 1.64
CA GLY A 63 -15.04 -14.53 1.03
C GLY A 63 -14.19 -13.38 1.58
N GLY A 64 -13.03 -13.73 2.14
CA GLY A 64 -11.80 -12.93 2.01
C GLY A 64 -11.79 -11.57 2.70
N VAL A 65 -11.16 -10.59 2.03
CA VAL A 65 -11.02 -9.21 2.52
C VAL A 65 -12.14 -8.35 1.95
N SER A 66 -12.96 -7.77 2.82
CA SER A 66 -14.02 -6.85 2.43
C SER A 66 -13.52 -5.41 2.54
N TYR A 67 -13.51 -4.69 1.41
CA TYR A 67 -13.11 -3.29 1.35
C TYR A 67 -14.31 -2.37 1.59
N PHE A 68 -14.15 -1.36 2.47
CA PHE A 68 -15.24 -0.47 2.87
C PHE A 68 -15.39 0.74 1.94
N ASP A 69 -14.27 1.24 1.43
CA ASP A 69 -14.23 2.54 0.81
C ASP A 69 -13.18 2.57 -0.32
N PRO A 70 -13.59 2.83 -1.57
CA PRO A 70 -12.67 3.13 -2.67
C PRO A 70 -12.11 4.56 -2.60
N SER A 71 -12.19 5.27 -1.47
CA SER A 71 -11.57 6.59 -1.30
C SER A 71 -10.11 6.51 -0.83
N PRO A 72 -9.29 7.52 -1.17
CA PRO A 72 -7.92 7.63 -0.66
C PRO A 72 -7.85 7.99 0.84
N GLU A 73 -8.96 8.43 1.46
CA GLU A 73 -8.97 8.91 2.86
C GLU A 73 -8.65 7.79 3.86
N GLY A 74 -9.11 6.56 3.58
CA GLY A 74 -8.87 5.41 4.45
C GLY A 74 -7.52 4.71 4.25
N THR A 75 -6.80 4.96 3.16
CA THR A 75 -5.57 4.20 2.78
C THR A 75 -4.35 5.09 2.56
N GLY A 76 -4.55 6.40 2.37
CA GLY A 76 -3.56 7.35 1.90
C GLY A 76 -3.42 7.36 0.38
N LEU A 77 -3.23 8.54 -0.21
CA LEU A 77 -3.24 8.75 -1.66
C LEU A 77 -2.24 7.86 -2.41
N VAL A 78 -1.01 7.72 -1.92
CA VAL A 78 0.03 6.95 -2.63
C VAL A 78 -0.30 5.47 -2.64
N ARG A 79 -0.67 4.88 -1.50
CA ARG A 79 -1.11 3.47 -1.45
C ARG A 79 -2.35 3.23 -2.30
N TYR A 80 -3.29 4.18 -2.29
CA TYR A 80 -4.47 4.16 -3.14
C TYR A 80 -4.12 4.09 -4.63
N LEU A 81 -3.17 4.93 -5.09
CA LEU A 81 -2.69 4.93 -6.48
C LEU A 81 -1.94 3.64 -6.85
N LEU A 82 -1.28 3.00 -5.88
CA LEU A 82 -0.64 1.69 -6.07
C LEU A 82 -1.66 0.52 -6.01
N GLY A 83 -2.95 0.84 -5.90
CA GLY A 83 -4.06 -0.10 -5.94
C GLY A 83 -4.32 -0.82 -4.62
N ASP A 84 -4.00 -0.19 -3.49
CA ASP A 84 -4.43 -0.62 -2.15
C ASP A 84 -5.80 -0.02 -1.81
N ARG A 85 -6.46 -0.65 -0.84
CA ARG A 85 -7.80 -0.28 -0.36
C ARG A 85 -7.91 -0.60 1.13
N SER A 86 -8.70 0.20 1.84
CA SER A 86 -8.97 0.02 3.27
C SER A 86 -9.93 -1.15 3.48
N ALA A 87 -9.53 -2.10 4.32
CA ALA A 87 -10.34 -3.27 4.64
C ALA A 87 -11.25 -2.96 5.85
N ALA A 88 -12.57 -3.09 5.69
CA ALA A 88 -13.47 -3.03 6.85
C ALA A 88 -13.39 -4.31 7.69
N TRP A 89 -13.33 -5.46 7.01
CA TRP A 89 -13.36 -6.78 7.64
C TRP A 89 -12.43 -7.73 6.90
N VAL A 90 -11.75 -8.60 7.64
CA VAL A 90 -11.03 -9.73 7.08
C VAL A 90 -11.66 -11.00 7.63
N TYR A 91 -12.30 -11.75 6.75
CA TYR A 91 -12.84 -13.06 7.10
C TYR A 91 -11.78 -14.12 6.81
N VAL A 92 -11.49 -14.97 7.79
CA VAL A 92 -10.52 -16.05 7.66
C VAL A 92 -11.04 -17.29 8.37
N GLU A 93 -10.78 -18.46 7.80
CA GLU A 93 -11.08 -19.75 8.40
C GLU A 93 -10.61 -19.84 9.87
N PRO A 94 -11.38 -20.47 10.77
CA PRO A 94 -11.01 -20.59 12.19
C PRO A 94 -9.71 -21.36 12.49
N SER A 95 -9.26 -22.23 11.58
CA SER A 95 -8.10 -23.13 11.77
C SER A 95 -6.73 -22.46 11.62
N ILE A 96 -6.67 -21.12 11.60
CA ILE A 96 -5.39 -20.40 11.47
C ILE A 96 -4.58 -20.39 12.76
N THR A 97 -3.27 -20.38 12.61
CA THR A 97 -2.34 -20.25 13.73
C THR A 97 -2.32 -18.82 14.28
N GLU A 98 -1.75 -18.65 15.48
CA GLU A 98 -1.56 -17.33 16.09
C GLU A 98 -0.63 -16.44 15.24
N ASP A 99 0.44 -17.02 14.68
CA ASP A 99 1.36 -16.32 13.76
C ASP A 99 0.65 -15.82 12.49
N GLU A 100 -0.27 -16.64 11.93
CA GLU A 100 -1.08 -16.26 10.78
C GLU A 100 -2.03 -15.12 11.13
N ARG A 101 -2.66 -15.17 12.30
CA ARG A 101 -3.52 -14.09 12.82
C ARG A 101 -2.76 -12.79 12.96
N ASP A 102 -1.56 -12.83 13.55
CA ASP A 102 -0.69 -11.67 13.72
C ASP A 102 -0.23 -11.09 12.37
N ARG A 103 0.05 -11.96 11.39
CA ARG A 103 0.37 -11.54 10.04
C ARG A 103 -0.80 -10.79 9.39
N ILE A 104 -2.02 -11.27 9.55
CA ILE A 104 -3.22 -10.59 9.02
C ILE A 104 -3.43 -9.25 9.75
N ALA A 105 -3.34 -9.24 11.07
CA ALA A 105 -3.53 -8.02 11.88
C ALA A 105 -2.49 -6.94 11.56
N ARG A 106 -1.24 -7.31 11.32
CA ARG A 106 -0.20 -6.37 10.86
C ARG A 106 -0.47 -5.84 9.45
N ALA A 107 -1.00 -6.68 8.56
CA ALA A 107 -1.31 -6.28 7.20
C ALA A 107 -2.55 -5.36 7.15
N PHE A 108 -3.56 -5.61 7.99
CA PHE A 108 -4.85 -4.91 8.02
C PHE A 108 -5.19 -4.41 9.43
N PRO A 109 -4.42 -3.46 9.99
CA PRO A 109 -4.64 -2.95 11.35
C PRO A 109 -5.98 -2.20 11.48
N GLU A 110 -6.53 -1.70 10.38
CA GLU A 110 -7.80 -0.99 10.35
C GLU A 110 -9.03 -1.91 10.32
N ALA A 111 -8.85 -3.22 10.08
CA ALA A 111 -9.95 -4.15 10.00
C ALA A 111 -10.53 -4.45 11.39
N LYS A 112 -11.85 -4.29 11.55
CA LYS A 112 -12.50 -4.28 12.87
C LYS A 112 -12.81 -5.66 13.46
N ARG A 113 -12.89 -6.73 12.65
CA ARG A 113 -13.15 -8.09 13.14
C ARG A 113 -12.43 -9.14 12.29
N PHE A 114 -11.74 -10.04 12.99
CA PHE A 114 -11.42 -11.40 12.55
C PHE A 114 -12.54 -12.27 13.13
N LEU A 115 -13.56 -12.62 12.37
CA LEU A 115 -14.66 -13.42 12.91
C LEU A 115 -14.14 -14.83 13.23
N HIS A 116 -14.02 -15.13 14.53
CA HIS A 116 -14.03 -16.50 15.02
C HIS A 116 -15.46 -17.00 14.77
N VAL A 117 -15.65 -17.85 13.76
CA VAL A 117 -16.86 -18.65 13.71
C VAL A 117 -16.65 -19.74 14.74
N ASP A 118 -17.17 -19.49 15.94
CA ASP A 118 -17.43 -20.57 16.89
C ASP A 118 -18.34 -21.55 16.14
N SER A 119 -17.77 -22.70 15.75
CA SER A 119 -18.59 -23.82 15.31
C SER A 119 -19.52 -24.21 16.47
N PRO A 120 -20.81 -24.51 16.20
CA PRO A 120 -21.77 -24.91 17.21
C PRO A 120 -21.35 -26.16 18.00
#